data_AF-W4VLG4-F1
#
_entry.id   AF-W4VLG4-F1
#
_cell.length_a   1.000
_cell.length_b   1.000
_cell.length_c   1.000
_cell.angle_alpha   90.00
_cell.angle_beta   90.00
_cell.angle_gamma   90.00
#
_symmetry.space_group_name_H-M   'P 1'
#
loop_
_entity.id
_entity.type
_entity.pdbx_description
1 polymer ?
#
loop_
_entity_poly.entity_id
_entity_poly.type
_entity_poly.pdbx_seq_one_letter_code
_entity_poly.pdbx_strand_id
1 'polypeptide(L)'
;MTHLHITAWVLALILLFVSYAFYKNGNKAGKILHMILRLDYLFILYTGGDLFASLFDLDSPIFGELIIKGLAGLWVIVAMEMILVKTAKSKPAKSFWIQLVIALVIAIVLGFGRLPLGFTWFS
;
A
#
# COMPACT_ATOMS: atom_id res chain seq x y z
N MET A 1 7.40 6.14 -14.79
CA MET A 1 6.70 5.02 -14.13
C MET A 1 6.64 5.15 -12.60
N THR A 2 7.70 5.63 -11.94
CA THR A 2 7.74 5.88 -10.49
C THR A 2 6.70 6.91 -9.99
N HIS A 3 6.50 8.01 -10.72
CA HIS A 3 5.51 9.03 -10.36
C HIS A 3 4.08 8.45 -10.33
N LEU A 4 3.74 7.58 -11.28
CA LEU A 4 2.40 6.98 -11.36
C LEU A 4 2.15 6.02 -10.20
N HIS A 5 3.17 5.24 -9.81
CA HIS A 5 3.13 4.39 -8.64
C HIS A 5 2.93 5.20 -7.34
N ILE A 6 3.67 6.29 -7.17
CA ILE A 6 3.55 7.16 -5.99
C ILE A 6 2.16 7.83 -5.95
N THR A 7 1.65 8.32 -7.08
CA THR A 7 0.31 8.91 -7.13
C THR A 7 -0.79 7.90 -6.80
N ALA A 8 -0.67 6.64 -7.25
CA ALA A 8 -1.62 5.58 -6.93
C ALA A 8 -1.60 5.26 -5.43
N TRP A 9 -0.42 5.21 -4.80
CA TRP A 9 -0.30 5.06 -3.36
C TRP A 9 -0.97 6.18 -2.58
N VAL A 10 -0.72 7.44 -2.96
CA VAL A 10 -1.35 8.60 -2.31
C VAL A 10 -2.86 8.56 -2.50
N LEU A 11 -3.33 8.21 -3.70
CA LEU A 11 -4.75 8.09 -4.01
C LEU A 11 -5.42 7.01 -3.15
N ALA A 12 -4.82 5.82 -3.05
CA ALA A 12 -5.35 4.73 -2.24
C ALA A 12 -5.46 5.12 -0.76
N LEU A 13 -4.46 5.82 -0.25
CA LEU A 13 -4.44 6.28 1.14
C LEU A 13 -5.56 7.29 1.38
N ILE A 14 -5.77 8.24 0.47
CA ILE A 14 -6.89 9.19 0.51
C ILE A 14 -8.24 8.45 0.46
N LEU A 15 -8.42 7.54 -0.51
CA LEU A 15 -9.67 6.79 -0.65
C LEU A 15 -9.98 5.95 0.58
N LEU A 16 -8.98 5.39 1.25
CA LEU A 16 -9.17 4.66 2.50
C LEU A 16 -9.74 5.57 3.60
N PHE A 17 -9.14 6.75 3.82
CA PHE A 17 -9.63 7.69 4.83
C PHE A 17 -11.05 8.17 4.52
N VAL A 18 -11.32 8.54 3.26
CA VAL A 18 -12.64 9.02 2.84
C VAL A 18 -13.67 7.89 2.98
N SER A 19 -13.40 6.70 2.44
CA SER A 19 -14.33 5.58 2.54
C SER A 19 -14.57 5.15 4.00
N TYR A 20 -13.53 5.16 4.84
CA TYR A 20 -13.67 4.91 6.28
C TYR A 20 -14.60 5.92 6.96
N ALA A 21 -14.45 7.21 6.68
CA ALA A 21 -15.33 8.26 7.22
C ALA A 21 -16.78 8.08 6.75
N PHE A 22 -17.00 7.74 5.48
CA PHE A 22 -18.34 7.48 4.94
C PHE A 22 -18.98 6.22 5.52
N TYR A 23 -18.21 5.15 5.75
CA TYR A 23 -18.70 3.95 6.44
C TYR A 23 -19.10 4.26 7.89
N LYS A 24 -18.33 5.09 8.60
CA LYS A 24 -18.67 5.54 9.96
C LYS A 24 -19.97 6.36 10.00
N ASN A 25 -20.22 7.14 8.95
CA ASN A 25 -21.45 7.93 8.79
C ASN A 25 -22.64 7.11 8.23
N GLY A 26 -22.50 5.80 8.02
CA GLY A 26 -23.58 4.93 7.52
C GLY A 26 -24.00 5.21 6.07
N ASN A 27 -23.19 5.94 5.31
CA ASN A 27 -23.55 6.39 3.97
C ASN A 27 -23.10 5.39 2.89
N LYS A 28 -23.98 5.10 1.93
CA LYS A 28 -23.75 4.19 0.80
C LYS A 28 -22.52 4.55 -0.04
N ALA A 29 -22.11 5.83 -0.05
CA ALA A 29 -20.89 6.29 -0.73
C ALA A 29 -19.62 5.60 -0.21
N GLY A 30 -19.58 5.13 1.04
CA GLY A 30 -18.46 4.35 1.57
C GLY A 30 -18.20 3.07 0.76
N LYS A 31 -19.28 2.39 0.33
CA LYS A 31 -19.20 1.18 -0.50
C LYS A 31 -18.70 1.47 -1.92
N ILE A 32 -19.08 2.62 -2.48
CA ILE A 32 -18.62 3.05 -3.81
C ILE A 32 -17.11 3.30 -3.77
N LEU A 33 -16.65 4.09 -2.81
CA LEU A 33 -15.24 4.39 -2.65
C LEU A 33 -14.41 3.15 -2.36
N HIS A 34 -14.95 2.19 -1.60
CA HIS A 34 -14.31 0.90 -1.37
C HIS A 34 -14.16 0.09 -2.67
N MET A 35 -15.16 0.11 -3.56
CA MET A 35 -15.03 -0.53 -4.87
C MET A 35 -13.98 0.17 -5.76
N ILE A 36 -13.87 1.50 -5.69
CA ILE A 36 -12.83 2.24 -6.43
C ILE A 36 -11.44 1.94 -5.86
N LEU A 37 -11.31 1.89 -4.54
CA LEU A 37 -10.07 1.54 -3.84
C LEU A 37 -9.53 0.17 -4.29
N ARG A 38 -10.43 -0.80 -4.52
CA ARG A 38 -10.05 -2.11 -5.06
C ARG A 38 -9.48 -2.05 -6.48
N LEU A 39 -9.99 -1.16 -7.33
CA LEU A 39 -9.42 -0.91 -8.66
C LEU A 39 -8.04 -0.25 -8.53
N ASP A 40 -7.90 0.71 -7.62
CA ASP A 40 -6.64 1.42 -7.37
C ASP A 40 -5.54 0.47 -6.86
N TYR A 41 -5.88 -0.53 -6.04
CA TYR A 41 -4.94 -1.59 -5.66
C TYR A 41 -4.37 -2.35 -6.85
N LEU A 42 -5.18 -2.58 -7.89
CA LEU A 42 -4.73 -3.24 -9.10
C LEU A 42 -3.74 -2.36 -9.87
N PHE A 43 -3.95 -1.04 -9.88
CA PHE A 43 -2.99 -0.08 -10.41
C PHE A 43 -1.69 -0.05 -9.59
N ILE A 44 -1.76 -0.07 -8.26
CA ILE A 44 -0.57 -0.13 -7.39
C ILE A 44 0.22 -1.41 -7.65
N LEU A 45 -0.46 -2.55 -7.77
CA LEU A 45 0.19 -3.83 -8.02
C LEU A 45 0.80 -3.88 -9.42
N TYR A 46 0.11 -3.38 -10.44
CA TYR A 46 0.60 -3.32 -11.81
C TYR A 46 1.84 -2.42 -11.91
N THR A 47 1.75 -1.20 -11.39
CA THR A 47 2.86 -0.23 -11.42
C THR A 47 4.03 -0.66 -10.53
N GLY A 48 3.76 -1.36 -9.43
CA GLY A 48 4.78 -1.95 -8.57
C GLY A 48 5.48 -3.13 -9.23
N GLY A 49 4.74 -3.97 -9.96
CA GLY A 49 5.27 -5.08 -10.74
C GLY A 49 6.08 -4.63 -11.95
N ASP A 50 5.68 -3.55 -12.61
CA ASP A 50 6.46 -2.92 -13.70
C ASP A 50 7.79 -2.35 -13.19
N LEU A 51 7.76 -1.66 -12.03
CA LEU A 51 8.97 -1.25 -11.32
C LEU A 51 9.85 -2.45 -10.96
N PHE A 52 9.23 -3.55 -10.53
CA PHE A 52 9.90 -4.80 -10.21
C PHE A 52 10.61 -5.39 -11.42
N ALA A 53 9.92 -5.47 -12.56
CA ALA A 53 10.44 -5.99 -13.82
C ALA A 53 11.55 -5.10 -14.40
N SER A 54 11.41 -3.77 -14.29
CA SER A 54 12.42 -2.82 -14.76
C SER A 54 13.71 -2.82 -13.94
N LEU A 55 13.63 -3.23 -12.67
CA LEU A 55 14.76 -3.38 -11.74
C LEU A 55 15.16 -4.86 -11.57
N PHE A 56 14.57 -5.77 -12.36
CA PHE A 56 14.80 -7.20 -12.30
C PHE A 56 16.16 -7.53 -12.94
N ASP A 57 17.22 -7.21 -12.22
CA ASP A 57 18.56 -7.62 -12.57
C ASP A 57 18.96 -8.76 -11.64
N LEU A 58 19.02 -9.97 -12.20
CA LEU A 58 19.25 -11.22 -11.44
C LEU A 58 20.62 -11.24 -10.74
N ASP A 59 21.58 -10.44 -11.22
CA ASP A 59 22.93 -10.31 -10.67
C ASP A 59 23.04 -9.21 -9.60
N SER A 60 21.96 -8.48 -9.30
CA SER A 60 21.99 -7.43 -8.29
C SER A 60 21.78 -7.99 -6.88
N PRO A 61 22.67 -7.72 -5.90
CA PRO A 61 22.48 -8.11 -4.50
C PRO A 61 21.23 -7.50 -3.83
N ILE A 62 20.52 -6.61 -4.54
CA ILE A 62 19.33 -5.89 -4.11
C ILE A 62 18.03 -6.68 -4.44
N PHE A 63 18.14 -7.79 -5.18
CA PHE A 63 17.00 -8.57 -5.69
C PHE A 63 16.06 -9.09 -4.59
N GLY A 64 16.60 -9.74 -3.55
CA GLY A 64 15.78 -10.26 -2.45
C GLY A 64 15.07 -9.15 -1.68
N GLU A 65 15.71 -8.00 -1.59
CA GLU A 65 15.23 -6.80 -0.92
C GLU A 65 14.08 -6.12 -1.68
N LEU A 66 14.14 -6.11 -3.02
CA LEU A 66 13.00 -5.71 -3.85
C LEU A 66 11.78 -6.60 -3.58
N ILE A 67 11.94 -7.94 -3.58
CA ILE A 67 10.82 -8.90 -3.34
C ILE A 67 10.15 -8.60 -2.01
N ILE A 68 10.94 -8.42 -0.96
CA ILE A 68 10.43 -8.17 0.39
C ILE A 68 9.72 -6.81 0.46
N LYS A 69 10.21 -5.79 -0.26
CA LYS A 69 9.52 -4.49 -0.38
C LYS A 69 8.18 -4.61 -1.10
N GLY A 70 8.11 -5.41 -2.17
CA GLY A 70 6.87 -5.73 -2.88
C GLY A 70 5.85 -6.46 -1.99
N LEU A 71 6.32 -7.45 -1.23
CA LEU A 71 5.50 -8.17 -0.24
C LEU A 71 4.98 -7.26 0.87
N ALA A 72 5.80 -6.32 1.35
CA ALA A 72 5.38 -5.33 2.34
C ALA A 72 4.30 -4.39 1.77
N GLY A 73 4.44 -3.96 0.51
CA GLY A 73 3.41 -3.20 -0.19
C GLY A 73 2.09 -3.97 -0.32
N LEU A 74 2.16 -5.25 -0.70
CA LEU A 74 1.00 -6.13 -0.76
C LEU A 74 0.35 -6.31 0.62
N TRP A 75 1.16 -6.45 1.68
CA TRP A 75 0.65 -6.52 3.05
C TRP A 75 -0.15 -5.27 3.42
N VAL A 76 0.37 -4.08 3.09
CA VAL A 76 -0.35 -2.83 3.35
C VAL A 76 -1.69 -2.81 2.62
N ILE A 77 -1.75 -3.20 1.35
CA ILE A 77 -3.01 -3.31 0.59
C ILE A 77 -4.03 -4.24 1.30
N VAL A 78 -3.56 -5.41 1.75
CA VAL A 78 -4.42 -6.36 2.49
C VAL A 78 -4.90 -5.75 3.81
N ALA A 79 -4.02 -5.06 4.55
CA ALA A 79 -4.39 -4.39 5.79
C ALA A 79 -5.44 -3.31 5.55
N MET A 80 -5.27 -2.50 4.49
CA MET A 80 -6.22 -1.47 4.07
C MET A 80 -7.60 -2.07 3.77
N GLU A 81 -7.68 -3.08 2.88
CA GLU A 81 -8.92 -3.78 2.56
C GLU A 81 -9.63 -4.30 3.82
N MET A 82 -8.88 -4.91 4.74
CA MET A 82 -9.46 -5.47 5.96
C MET A 82 -9.98 -4.42 6.93
N ILE A 83 -9.36 -3.23 7.00
CA ILE A 83 -9.91 -2.09 7.77
C ILE A 83 -11.29 -1.74 7.22
N LEU A 84 -11.43 -1.59 5.91
CA LEU A 84 -12.69 -1.20 5.27
C LEU A 84 -13.76 -2.29 5.39
N VAL A 85 -13.43 -3.55 5.19
CA VAL A 85 -14.37 -4.67 5.37
C VAL A 85 -14.88 -4.76 6.81
N LYS A 86 -14.00 -4.56 7.81
CA LYS A 86 -14.43 -4.58 9.22
C LYS A 86 -15.25 -3.37 9.60
N THR A 87 -14.89 -2.20 9.10
CA THR A 87 -15.65 -0.96 9.31
C THR A 87 -17.04 -1.06 8.65
N ALA A 88 -17.12 -1.65 7.45
CA ALA A 88 -18.40 -1.94 6.78
C ALA A 88 -19.29 -2.93 7.55
N LYS A 89 -18.69 -3.82 8.35
CA LYS A 89 -19.39 -4.77 9.24
C LYS A 89 -19.63 -4.21 10.65
N SER A 90 -19.38 -2.93 10.88
CA SER A 90 -19.46 -2.27 12.20
C SER A 90 -18.65 -2.98 13.30
N LYS A 91 -17.59 -3.70 12.93
CA LYS A 91 -16.69 -4.39 13.86
C LYS A 91 -15.50 -3.50 14.22
N PRO A 92 -14.91 -3.65 15.42
CA PRO A 92 -13.73 -2.89 15.80
C PRO A 92 -12.57 -3.22 14.86
N ALA A 93 -12.15 -2.24 14.06
CA ALA A 93 -11.01 -2.32 13.14
C ALA A 93 -9.69 -1.86 13.77
N LYS A 94 -9.65 -1.58 15.09
CA LYS A 94 -8.46 -1.07 15.80
C LYS A 94 -7.22 -1.97 15.60
N SER A 95 -7.40 -3.29 15.63
CA SER A 95 -6.31 -4.26 15.42
C SER A 95 -5.71 -4.16 14.00
N PHE A 96 -6.53 -3.87 12.99
CA PHE A 96 -6.07 -3.74 11.61
C PHE A 96 -5.40 -2.40 11.33
N TRP A 97 -5.82 -1.34 12.02
CA TRP A 97 -5.10 -0.06 12.01
C TRP A 97 -3.68 -0.22 12.55
N ILE A 98 -3.51 -0.97 13.64
CA ILE A 98 -2.18 -1.29 14.20
C ILE A 98 -1.38 -2.12 13.19
N GLN A 99 -1.98 -3.12 12.55
CA GLN A 99 -1.32 -3.89 11.50
C GLN A 99 -0.93 -3.04 10.29
N LEU A 100 -1.73 -2.06 9.88
CA LEU A 100 -1.39 -1.16 8.78
C LEU A 100 -0.17 -0.31 9.15
N VAL A 101 -0.15 0.28 10.35
CA VAL A 101 1.01 1.06 10.82
C VAL A 101 2.25 0.19 10.89
N ILE A 102 2.15 -1.03 11.43
CA ILE A 102 3.26 -1.99 11.48
C ILE A 102 3.74 -2.34 10.06
N ALA A 103 2.83 -2.64 9.14
CA ALA A 103 3.15 -2.99 7.76
C ALA A 103 3.80 -1.82 7.01
N LEU A 104 3.34 -0.59 7.26
CA LEU A 104 3.91 0.63 6.69
C LEU A 104 5.31 0.91 7.23
N VAL A 105 5.51 0.75 8.55
CA VAL A 105 6.83 0.86 9.18
C VAL A 105 7.77 -0.20 8.62
N ILE A 106 7.33 -1.46 8.49
CA ILE A 106 8.13 -2.54 7.88
C ILE A 106 8.44 -2.20 6.42
N ALA A 107 7.47 -1.73 5.63
CA ALA A 107 7.68 -1.33 4.25
C ALA A 107 8.70 -0.18 4.11
N ILE A 108 8.68 0.79 5.02
CA ILE A 108 9.63 1.91 5.07
C ILE A 108 11.01 1.42 5.55
N VAL A 109 11.08 0.66 6.64
CA VAL A 109 12.35 0.15 7.20
C VAL A 109 13.04 -0.80 6.22
N LEU A 110 12.29 -1.64 5.51
CA LEU A 110 12.87 -2.47 4.45
C LEU A 110 13.26 -1.61 3.23
N GLY A 111 12.45 -0.61 2.89
CA GLY A 111 12.72 0.30 1.77
C GLY A 111 13.89 1.27 1.98
N PHE A 112 14.18 1.66 3.22
CA PHE A 112 15.19 2.68 3.59
C PHE A 112 16.34 2.15 4.43
N GLY A 113 16.15 1.08 5.20
CA GLY A 113 17.10 0.60 6.21
C GLY A 113 18.11 -0.43 5.69
N ARG A 114 17.85 -1.11 4.56
CA ARG A 114 18.79 -2.10 3.99
C ARG A 114 19.05 -1.96 2.50
N LEU A 115 18.10 -1.47 1.69
CA LEU A 115 18.42 -1.05 0.34
C LEU A 115 19.19 0.29 0.36
N PRO A 116 20.38 0.39 -0.27
CA PRO A 116 21.07 1.66 -0.52
C PRO A 116 20.38 2.48 -1.63
N LEU A 117 19.04 2.52 -1.64
CA LEU A 117 18.23 3.39 -2.51
C LEU A 117 17.69 4.63 -1.76
N GLY A 118 17.81 4.67 -0.43
CA GLY A 118 17.53 5.88 0.36
C GLY A 118 18.67 6.91 0.32
N PHE A 119 19.91 6.47 0.11
CA PHE A 119 21.10 7.33 0.15
C PHE A 119 21.39 8.09 -1.15
N THR A 120 20.86 7.66 -2.30
CA THR A 120 21.10 8.34 -3.60
C THR A 120 20.20 9.54 -3.86
N TRP A 121 19.36 9.94 -2.91
CA TRP A 121 18.60 11.21 -2.98
C TRP A 121 19.41 12.43 -2.53
N PHE A 122 20.58 12.23 -1.91
CA PHE A 122 21.44 13.30 -1.38
C PHE A 122 22.89 13.26 -1.89
N SER A 123 23.16 12.62 -3.03
CA SER A 123 24.47 12.71 -3.72
C SER A 123 24.30 12.88 -5.22
#